data_AF-A0ABD7ZB80-F1
#
_entry.id   AF-A0ABD7ZB80-F1
#
_cell.length_a   1.000
_cell.length_b   1.000
_cell.length_c   1.000
_cell.angle_alpha   90.00
_cell.angle_beta   90.00
_cell.angle_gamma   90.00
#
_symmetry.space_group_name_H-M   'P 1'
#
loop_
_entity.id
_entity.type
_entity.pdbx_description
1 polymer ?
#
loop_
_entity_poly.entity_id
_entity_poly.type
_entity_poly.pdbx_seq_one_letter_code
_entity_poly.pdbx_strand_id
1 'polypeptide(L)'
;MTLTEHQQWLVHFYQKHNWYAYSPFIRLNFLTEETGELSRAIRALEIGRDHPGEPVKSQHALDANLKEELADVLDQVLILSDKFGIDPESLLEQSERKLTQRFKRHA
;
A
#
# COMPACT_ATOMS: atom_id res chain seq x y z
N MET A 1 -2.65 -15.56 7.00
CA MET A 1 -3.59 -14.62 6.39
C MET A 1 -3.27 -14.54 4.92
N THR A 2 -4.23 -14.86 4.05
CA THR A 2 -4.15 -14.61 2.61
C THR A 2 -4.52 -13.15 2.31
N LEU A 3 -4.31 -12.67 1.07
CA LEU A 3 -4.76 -11.33 0.68
C LEU A 3 -6.29 -11.19 0.80
N THR A 4 -7.02 -12.23 0.41
CA THR A 4 -8.49 -12.27 0.53
C THR A 4 -8.93 -12.19 1.99
N GLU A 5 -8.30 -12.96 2.89
CA GLU A 5 -8.61 -12.92 4.33
C GLU A 5 -8.31 -11.52 4.92
N HIS A 6 -7.22 -10.89 4.50
CA HIS A 6 -6.86 -9.54 4.94
C HIS A 6 -7.85 -8.49 4.44
N GLN A 7 -8.19 -8.51 3.15
CA GLN A 7 -9.14 -7.58 2.55
C GLN A 7 -10.51 -7.67 3.25
N GLN A 8 -10.99 -8.88 3.56
CA GLN A 8 -12.25 -9.08 4.29
C GLN A 8 -12.18 -8.47 5.70
N TRP A 9 -11.09 -8.70 6.42
CA TRP A 9 -10.87 -8.10 7.73
C TRP A 9 -10.84 -6.56 7.65
N LEU A 10 -10.11 -6.02 6.67
CA LEU A 10 -9.93 -4.59 6.45
C LEU A 10 -11.26 -3.90 6.08
N VAL A 11 -12.05 -4.50 5.20
CA VAL A 11 -13.39 -4.02 4.84
C VAL A 11 -14.29 -3.97 6.07
N HIS A 12 -14.34 -5.05 6.85
CA HIS A 12 -15.16 -5.10 8.07
C HIS A 12 -14.71 -4.04 9.09
N PHE A 13 -13.40 -3.89 9.28
CA PHE A 13 -12.83 -2.86 10.13
C PHE A 13 -13.27 -1.46 9.67
N TYR A 14 -13.12 -1.14 8.38
CA TYR A 14 -13.51 0.16 7.83
C TYR A 14 -15.02 0.42 7.85
N GLN A 15 -15.85 -0.61 7.72
CA GLN A 15 -17.29 -0.50 7.87
C GLN A 15 -17.67 -0.14 9.30
N LYS A 16 -17.06 -0.79 10.30
CA LYS A 16 -17.28 -0.50 11.72
C LYS A 16 -16.95 0.95 12.09
N HIS A 17 -15.97 1.55 11.42
CA HIS A 17 -15.53 2.92 11.64
C HIS A 17 -16.19 3.95 10.69
N ASN A 18 -17.17 3.55 9.87
CA ASN A 18 -17.81 4.37 8.83
C ASN A 18 -16.84 4.94 7.76
N TRP A 19 -15.61 4.45 7.71
CA TRP A 19 -14.63 4.87 6.71
C TRP A 19 -14.93 4.24 5.36
N TYR A 20 -15.50 3.03 5.35
CA TYR A 20 -15.83 2.34 4.10
C TYR A 20 -16.77 3.16 3.19
N ALA A 21 -17.60 4.04 3.75
CA ALA A 21 -18.52 4.90 3.00
C ALA A 21 -17.84 5.93 2.08
N TYR A 22 -16.55 6.24 2.28
CA TYR A 22 -15.83 7.17 1.41
C TYR A 22 -15.80 6.68 -0.04
N SER A 23 -16.04 7.62 -0.98
CA SER A 23 -16.08 7.32 -2.40
C SER A 23 -14.71 6.86 -2.92
N PRO A 24 -14.66 6.14 -4.05
CA PRO A 24 -13.39 5.79 -4.69
C PRO A 24 -12.48 7.00 -4.95
N PHE A 25 -13.05 8.17 -5.25
CA PHE A 25 -12.29 9.41 -5.44
C PHE A 25 -11.56 9.86 -4.16
N ILE A 26 -12.25 9.84 -3.01
CA ILE A 26 -11.63 10.18 -1.73
C ILE A 26 -10.55 9.13 -1.39
N ARG A 27 -10.82 7.86 -1.67
CA ARG A 27 -9.87 6.76 -1.44
C ARG A 27 -8.61 6.87 -2.28
N LEU A 28 -8.72 7.37 -3.50
CA LEU A 28 -7.57 7.65 -4.34
C LEU A 28 -6.69 8.77 -3.76
N ASN A 29 -7.29 9.75 -3.06
CA ASN A 29 -6.52 10.76 -2.33
C ASN A 29 -5.74 10.11 -1.18
N PHE A 30 -6.36 9.24 -0.38
CA PHE A 30 -5.65 8.50 0.67
C PHE A 30 -4.51 7.65 0.10
N LEU A 31 -4.71 6.94 -1.01
CA LEU A 31 -3.61 6.23 -1.69
C LEU A 31 -2.44 7.17 -2.06
N THR A 32 -2.74 8.39 -2.49
CA THR A 32 -1.73 9.39 -2.82
C THR A 32 -1.00 9.88 -1.56
N GLU A 33 -1.73 10.06 -0.45
CA GLU A 33 -1.16 10.39 0.86
C GLU A 33 -0.20 9.29 1.34
N GLU A 34 -0.63 8.02 1.35
CA GLU A 34 0.22 6.89 1.77
C GLU A 34 1.44 6.71 0.85
N THR A 35 1.29 6.98 -0.45
CA THR A 35 2.44 6.98 -1.38
C THR A 35 3.45 8.07 -1.04
N GLY A 36 2.98 9.24 -0.57
CA GLY A 36 3.83 10.32 -0.09
C GLY A 36 4.55 9.96 1.21
N GLU A 37 3.86 9.28 2.13
CA GLU A 37 4.43 8.78 3.37
C GLU A 37 5.50 7.71 3.10
N LEU A 38 5.22 6.76 2.21
CA LEU A 38 6.17 5.76 1.71
C LEU A 38 7.40 6.41 1.07
N SER A 39 7.21 7.44 0.24
CA SER A 39 8.32 8.20 -0.35
C SER A 39 9.22 8.83 0.72
N ARG A 40 8.61 9.39 1.77
CA ARG A 40 9.32 9.96 2.93
C ARG A 40 10.10 8.88 3.69
N ALA A 41 9.52 7.70 3.89
CA ALA A 41 10.19 6.57 4.55
C ALA A 41 11.41 6.07 3.77
N ILE A 42 11.27 5.87 2.46
CA ILE A 42 12.38 5.47 1.57
C ILE A 42 13.49 6.52 1.59
N ARG A 43 13.13 7.81 1.47
CA ARG A 43 14.13 8.89 1.52
C ARG A 43 14.93 8.88 2.82
N ALA A 44 14.26 8.67 3.96
CA ALA A 44 14.91 8.63 5.26
C ALA A 44 15.90 7.46 5.39
N LEU A 45 15.62 6.32 4.75
CA LEU A 45 16.51 5.16 4.68
C LEU A 45 17.71 5.37 3.75
N GLU A 46 17.46 5.89 2.54
CA GLU A 46 18.47 5.93 1.47
C GLU A 46 19.47 7.09 1.63
N ILE A 47 18.96 8.29 1.93
CA ILE A 47 19.77 9.52 1.94
C ILE A 47 19.64 10.32 3.24
N GLY A 48 18.94 9.76 4.23
CA GLY A 48 18.64 10.42 5.49
C GLY A 48 17.63 11.56 5.34
N ARG A 49 17.27 12.13 6.49
CA ARG A 49 16.38 13.30 6.54
C ARG A 49 17.01 14.36 7.43
N ASP A 50 17.53 15.41 6.78
CA ASP A 50 18.04 16.59 7.47
C ASP A 50 16.89 17.56 7.73
N HIS A 51 16.06 17.26 8.74
CA HIS A 51 14.98 18.13 9.17
C HIS A 51 15.29 18.69 10.57
N PRO A 52 15.42 20.02 10.73
CA PRO A 52 15.65 20.63 12.03
C PRO A 52 14.56 20.23 13.03
N GLY A 53 14.94 19.49 14.07
CA GLY A 53 14.04 19.04 15.14
C GLY A 53 13.61 17.58 15.08
N GLU A 54 13.94 16.82 14.04
CA GLU A 54 13.71 15.37 14.03
C GLU A 54 14.89 14.62 14.66
N PRO A 55 14.65 13.74 15.64
CA PRO A 55 15.71 12.90 16.20
C PRO A 55 16.20 11.91 15.14
N VAL A 56 17.51 11.61 15.19
CA VAL A 56 18.08 10.55 14.37
C VAL A 56 17.40 9.24 14.73
N LYS A 57 16.65 8.67 13.78
CA LYS A 57 15.99 7.38 13.94
C LYS A 57 17.04 6.26 13.88
N SER A 58 16.84 5.21 14.67
CA SER A 58 17.62 3.98 14.54
C SER A 58 17.24 3.24 13.25
N GLN A 59 18.13 2.38 12.73
CA GLN A 59 17.84 1.56 11.56
C GLN A 59 16.54 0.76 11.74
N HIS A 60 16.35 0.14 12.90
CA HIS A 60 15.12 -0.59 13.23
C HIS A 60 13.87 0.29 13.15
N ALA A 61 13.95 1.55 13.60
CA ALA A 61 12.81 2.48 13.51
C ALA A 61 12.53 2.89 12.06
N LEU A 62 13.56 3.00 11.22
CA LEU A 62 13.41 3.29 9.79
C LEU A 62 12.79 2.09 9.04
N ASP A 63 13.26 0.88 9.31
CA ASP A 63 12.73 -0.36 8.69
C ASP A 63 11.26 -0.60 9.09
N ALA A 64 10.94 -0.36 10.37
CA ALA A 64 9.56 -0.44 10.85
C ALA A 64 8.65 0.56 10.15
N ASN A 65 9.10 1.81 10.01
CA ASN A 65 8.36 2.85 9.29
C ASN A 65 8.16 2.45 7.82
N LEU A 66 9.19 1.96 7.13
CA LEU A 66 9.04 1.52 5.73
C LEU A 66 7.99 0.42 5.59
N LYS A 67 8.01 -0.56 6.51
CA LYS A 67 7.05 -1.66 6.49
C LYS A 67 5.62 -1.18 6.74
N GLU A 68 5.43 -0.22 7.63
CA GLU A 68 4.13 0.44 7.91
C GLU A 68 3.60 1.12 6.64
N GLU A 69 4.38 2.01 6.02
CA GLU A 69 3.90 2.74 4.84
C GLU A 69 3.62 1.82 3.62
N LEU A 70 4.39 0.73 3.47
CA LEU A 70 4.12 -0.29 2.45
C LEU A 70 2.79 -1.00 2.70
N ALA A 71 2.46 -1.26 3.97
CA ALA A 71 1.19 -1.87 4.35
C ALA A 71 0.02 -0.90 4.12
N ASP A 72 0.19 0.38 4.44
CA ASP A 72 -0.86 1.39 4.24
C ASP A 72 -1.17 1.60 2.75
N VAL A 73 -0.15 1.63 1.88
CA VAL A 73 -0.35 1.64 0.42
C VAL A 73 -1.10 0.39 -0.04
N LEU A 74 -0.73 -0.80 0.47
CA LEU A 74 -1.42 -2.05 0.12
C LEU A 74 -2.89 -2.01 0.56
N ASP A 75 -3.19 -1.53 1.77
CA ASP A 75 -4.54 -1.44 2.32
C ASP A 75 -5.44 -0.56 1.46
N GLN A 76 -4.94 0.58 0.96
CA GLN A 76 -5.70 1.43 0.04
C GLN A 76 -5.98 0.73 -1.30
N VAL A 77 -5.01 -0.03 -1.84
CA VAL A 77 -5.22 -0.84 -3.06
C VAL A 77 -6.28 -1.91 -2.83
N LEU A 78 -6.24 -2.62 -1.69
CA LEU A 78 -7.19 -3.68 -1.36
C LEU A 78 -8.62 -3.16 -1.15
N ILE A 79 -8.78 -1.99 -0.53
CA ILE A 79 -10.10 -1.38 -0.42
C ILE A 79 -10.61 -0.90 -1.77
N LEU A 80 -9.76 -0.34 -2.63
CA LEU A 80 -10.16 0.06 -3.97
C LEU A 80 -10.58 -1.17 -4.79
N SER A 81 -9.84 -2.28 -4.73
CA SER A 81 -10.22 -3.50 -5.43
C SER A 81 -11.57 -4.04 -4.95
N ASP A 82 -11.83 -4.05 -3.64
CA ASP A 82 -13.14 -4.42 -3.07
C ASP A 82 -14.27 -3.52 -3.60
N LYS A 83 -14.07 -2.20 -3.62
CA LYS A 83 -15.06 -1.23 -4.13
C LYS A 83 -15.42 -1.44 -5.61
N PHE A 84 -14.53 -2.03 -6.39
CA PHE A 84 -14.76 -2.33 -7.81
C PHE A 84 -15.09 -3.81 -8.07
N GLY A 85 -15.27 -4.62 -7.03
CA GLY A 85 -15.57 -6.05 -7.17
C GLY A 85 -14.42 -6.86 -7.78
N ILE A 86 -13.18 -6.43 -7.53
CA ILE A 86 -11.96 -7.07 -8.01
C ILE A 86 -11.37 -7.93 -6.89
N ASP A 87 -11.20 -9.22 -7.18
CA ASP A 87 -10.49 -10.16 -6.32
C ASP A 87 -9.01 -9.76 -6.18
N PRO A 88 -8.50 -9.54 -4.96
CA PRO A 88 -7.12 -9.12 -4.74
C PRO A 88 -6.09 -10.17 -5.18
N GLU A 89 -6.42 -11.47 -5.17
CA GLU A 89 -5.50 -12.51 -5.66
C GLU A 89 -5.35 -12.45 -7.19
N SER A 90 -6.42 -12.07 -7.90
CA SER A 90 -6.38 -11.88 -9.36
C SER A 90 -5.42 -10.76 -9.80
N LEU A 91 -5.15 -9.77 -8.93
CA LEU A 91 -4.16 -8.72 -9.20
C LEU A 91 -2.74 -9.29 -9.30
N LEU A 92 -2.41 -10.25 -8.42
CA LEU A 92 -1.11 -10.93 -8.45
C LEU A 92 -0.96 -11.72 -9.74
N GLU A 93 -1.96 -12.54 -10.08
CA GLU A 93 -1.95 -13.34 -11.32
C GLU A 93 -1.82 -12.45 -12.56
N GLN A 94 -2.54 -11.32 -12.60
CA GLN A 94 -2.48 -10.38 -13.70
C GLN A 94 -1.09 -9.77 -13.87
N SER A 95 -0.45 -9.38 -12.75
CA SER A 95 0.90 -8.84 -12.74
C SER A 95 1.92 -9.84 -13.28
N GLU A 96 1.91 -11.06 -12.73
CA GLU A 96 2.83 -12.13 -13.15
C GLU A 96 2.65 -12.51 -14.62
N ARG A 97 1.40 -12.69 -15.07
CA ARG A 97 1.09 -12.99 -16.47
C ARG A 97 1.61 -11.90 -17.40
N LYS A 98 1.38 -10.63 -17.07
CA LYS A 98 1.83 -9.48 -17.86
C LYS A 98 3.36 -9.42 -17.97
N LEU A 99 4.08 -9.57 -16.85
CA LEU A 99 5.54 -9.56 -16.84
C LEU A 99 6.11 -10.75 -17.62
N THR A 100 5.61 -11.96 -17.38
CA THR A 100 6.06 -13.17 -18.07
C THR A 100 5.84 -13.09 -19.58
N GLN A 101 4.67 -12.61 -20.02
CA GLN A 101 4.39 -12.43 -21.45
C GLN A 101 5.28 -11.37 -22.11
N ARG A 102 5.57 -10.27 -21.39
CA ARG A 102 6.45 -9.21 -21.88
C ARG A 102 7.85 -9.75 -22.18
N PHE A 103 8.42 -10.57 -21.29
CA PHE A 103 9.77 -11.10 -21.48
C PHE A 103 9.84 -12.35 -22.37
N LYS A 104 8.76 -13.13 -22.52
CA LYS A 104 8.67 -14.19 -23.56
C LYS A 104 8.73 -13.66 -24.99
N ARG A 105 8.37 -12.40 -25.23
CA ARG A 105 8.52 -11.73 -26.54
C ARG A 105 9.94 -11.23 -26.82
N HIS A 106 10.85 -11.32 -25.84
CA HIS A 106 12.24 -10.84 -25.93
C HIS A 106 13.28 -11.95 -25.84
N ALA A 107 12.86 -13.22 -25.81
CA ALA A 107 13.71 -14.42 -25.89
C ALA A 107 13.45 -15.12 -27.23
#